data_AF-A0A645B294-F1
#
_entry.id   AF-A0A645B294-F1
#
_cell.length_a   1.000
_cell.length_b   1.000
_cell.length_c   1.000
_cell.angle_alpha   90.00
_cell.angle_beta   90.00
_cell.angle_gamma   90.00
#
_symmetry.space_group_name_H-M   'P 1'
#
loop_
_entity.id
_entity.type
_entity.pdbx_description
1 polymer ?
#
loop_
_entity_poly.entity_id
_entity_poly.type
_entity_poly.pdbx_seq_one_letter_code
_entity_poly.pdbx_strand_id
1 'polypeptide(L)'
;MFTSDYYKSLYDDWEKYAKSLLGRFRATCGMHVEDPWFAAFVEELRAVSPEFNQWWPLHEIIDDGGVYKHFHHPIAGGLDFESSCFSVPDQSGLRLFVHVPSEQNDTAEKMQTLLTNYGL
;
A
#
# COMPACT_ATOMS: atom_id res chain seq x y z
N MET A 1 -5.07 -2.34 5.32
CA MET A 1 -3.66 -2.05 5.68
C MET A 1 -3.41 -2.13 7.18
N PHE A 2 -4.04 -1.27 8.00
CA PHE A 2 -3.78 -1.21 9.45
C PHE A 2 -4.76 -2.02 10.31
N THR A 3 -5.99 -2.25 9.82
CA THR A 3 -7.11 -2.84 10.58
C THR A 3 -7.50 -4.25 10.14
N SER A 4 -6.68 -4.88 9.31
CA SER A 4 -6.99 -6.20 8.73
C SER A 4 -5.73 -7.03 8.64
N ASP A 5 -5.68 -8.10 9.43
CA ASP A 5 -4.56 -9.02 9.46
C ASP A 5 -4.36 -9.73 8.12
N TYR A 6 -5.44 -9.95 7.37
CA TYR A 6 -5.36 -10.43 5.99
C TYR A 6 -4.48 -9.52 5.12
N TYR A 7 -4.68 -8.20 5.17
CA TYR A 7 -3.82 -7.28 4.42
C TYR A 7 -2.39 -7.24 4.95
N LYS A 8 -2.18 -7.47 6.25
CA LYS A 8 -0.82 -7.57 6.81
C LYS A 8 -0.09 -8.78 6.26
N SER A 9 -0.76 -9.92 6.14
CA SER A 9 -0.16 -11.17 5.65
C SER A 9 0.17 -11.19 4.16
N LEU A 10 -0.27 -10.20 3.37
CA LEU A 10 0.03 -10.15 1.92
C LEU A 10 1.44 -9.64 1.59
N TYR A 11 2.19 -9.14 2.57
CA TYR A 11 3.50 -8.51 2.36
C TYR A 11 4.56 -9.18 3.21
N ASP A 12 5.75 -9.43 2.65
CA ASP A 12 6.93 -9.90 3.40
C ASP A 12 7.30 -8.92 4.52
N ASP A 13 7.44 -7.64 4.15
CA ASP A 13 7.75 -6.53 5.05
C ASP A 13 6.58 -5.55 5.10
N TRP A 14 5.48 -6.02 5.71
CA TRP A 14 4.29 -5.21 5.90
C TRP A 14 4.60 -3.90 6.63
N GLU A 15 5.43 -3.92 7.67
CA GLU A 15 5.71 -2.72 8.48
C GLU A 15 6.35 -1.62 7.65
N LYS A 16 7.37 -1.94 6.84
CA LYS A 16 8.02 -0.97 5.96
C LYS A 16 7.02 -0.35 4.98
N TYR A 17 6.17 -1.17 4.37
CA TYR A 17 5.14 -0.67 3.46
C TYR A 17 4.10 0.19 4.18
N ALA A 18 3.66 -0.24 5.37
CA ALA A 18 2.70 0.47 6.21
C ALA A 18 3.20 1.87 6.59
N LYS A 19 4.45 1.97 7.05
CA LYS A 19 5.08 3.23 7.44
C LYS A 19 5.25 4.19 6.26
N SER A 20 5.60 3.68 5.07
CA SER A 20 5.66 4.51 3.86
C SER A 20 4.27 5.03 3.45
N LEU A 21 3.26 4.16 3.46
CA LEU A 21 1.87 4.56 3.21
C LEU A 21 1.40 5.61 4.24
N LEU A 22 1.78 5.45 5.51
CA LEU A 22 1.47 6.39 6.58
C LEU A 22 2.11 7.77 6.33
N GLY A 23 3.38 7.80 5.91
CA GLY A 23 4.07 9.03 5.52
C GLY A 23 3.34 9.78 4.41
N ARG A 24 2.92 9.06 3.36
CA ARG A 24 2.11 9.61 2.26
C ARG A 24 0.75 10.11 2.75
N PHE A 25 0.05 9.34 3.58
CA PHE A 25 -1.24 9.74 4.11
C PHE A 25 -1.15 11.01 4.96
N ARG A 26 -0.08 11.15 5.75
CA ARG A 26 0.20 12.38 6.51
C ARG A 26 0.42 13.59 5.61
N ALA A 27 1.19 13.44 4.53
CA ALA A 27 1.37 14.51 3.56
C ALA A 27 0.03 14.96 2.95
N THR A 28 -0.87 14.01 2.64
CA THR A 28 -2.24 14.32 2.22
C THR A 28 -3.04 15.07 3.28
N CYS A 29 -3.00 14.64 4.54
CA CYS A 29 -3.66 15.35 5.63
C CYS A 29 -3.16 16.80 5.77
N GLY A 30 -1.84 17.02 5.60
CA GLY A 30 -1.24 18.35 5.64
C GLY A 30 -1.72 19.31 4.55
N MET A 31 -2.13 18.79 3.38
CA MET A 31 -2.74 19.58 2.31
C MET A 31 -4.21 19.97 2.60
N HIS A 32 -4.86 19.30 3.55
CA HIS A 32 -6.28 19.47 3.90
C HIS A 32 -6.47 19.77 5.38
N VAL A 33 -5.58 20.57 5.98
CA VAL A 33 -5.56 20.85 7.43
C VAL A 33 -6.86 21.48 7.97
N GLU A 34 -7.60 22.19 7.11
CA GLU A 34 -8.87 22.84 7.48
C GLU A 34 -10.07 21.90 7.43
N ASP A 35 -9.91 20.69 6.92
CA ASP A 35 -10.98 19.70 6.83
C ASP A 35 -11.04 18.84 8.12
N PRO A 36 -12.07 19.02 8.98
CA PRO A 36 -12.18 18.30 10.23
C PRO A 36 -12.35 16.78 10.05
N TRP A 37 -12.75 16.34 8.85
CA TRP A 37 -12.89 14.91 8.55
C TRP A 37 -11.57 14.16 8.73
N PHE A 38 -10.44 14.73 8.28
CA PHE A 38 -9.14 14.08 8.41
C PHE A 38 -8.73 13.90 9.86
N ALA A 39 -8.96 14.90 10.72
CA ALA A 39 -8.66 14.82 12.14
C ALA A 39 -9.50 13.71 12.82
N ALA A 40 -10.80 13.65 12.53
CA ALA A 40 -11.67 12.61 13.06
C ALA A 40 -11.26 11.21 12.59
N PHE A 41 -10.93 11.05 11.31
CA PHE A 41 -10.53 9.78 10.74
C PHE A 41 -9.17 9.28 11.28
N VAL A 42 -8.22 10.19 11.51
CA VAL A 42 -6.96 9.86 12.19
C VAL A 42 -7.22 9.33 13.60
N GLU A 43 -8.09 9.99 14.38
CA GLU A 43 -8.39 9.54 15.74
C GLU A 43 -9.11 8.18 15.75
N GLU A 44 -10.02 7.93 14.80
CA GLU A 44 -10.63 6.61 14.62
C GLU A 44 -9.56 5.54 14.36
N LEU A 45 -8.66 5.76 13.40
CA LEU A 45 -7.60 4.80 13.07
C LEU A 45 -6.64 4.55 14.23
N ARG A 46 -6.31 5.58 15.02
CA ARG A 46 -5.51 5.44 16.24
C ARG A 46 -6.22 4.62 17.31
N ALA A 47 -7.55 4.70 17.41
CA ALA A 47 -8.31 3.91 18.36
C ALA A 47 -8.36 2.41 18.00
N VAL A 48 -8.35 2.08 16.70
CA VAL A 48 -8.54 0.69 16.22
C VAL A 48 -7.26 -0.03 15.78
N SER A 49 -6.15 0.69 15.56
CA SER A 49 -4.86 0.09 15.20
C SER A 49 -3.74 0.54 16.16
N PRO A 50 -3.22 -0.39 16.99
CA PRO A 50 -2.06 -0.12 17.85
C PRO A 50 -0.85 0.39 17.06
N GLU A 51 -0.58 -0.20 15.90
CA GLU A 51 0.56 0.18 15.06
C GLU A 51 0.38 1.59 14.49
N PHE A 52 -0.82 1.93 14.01
CA PHE A 52 -1.11 3.28 13.54
C PHE A 52 -0.95 4.30 14.66
N ASN A 53 -1.49 4.02 15.85
CA ASN A 53 -1.35 4.89 17.02
C ASN A 53 0.10 5.10 17.43
N GLN A 54 0.92 4.05 17.35
CA GLN A 54 2.34 4.12 17.67
C GLN A 54 3.13 4.91 16.64
N TRP A 55 2.88 4.71 15.34
CA TRP A 55 3.71 5.28 14.28
C TRP A 55 3.25 6.65 13.79
N TRP A 56 1.97 6.99 13.93
CA TRP A 56 1.44 8.30 13.53
C TRP A 56 2.22 9.50 14.12
N PRO A 57 2.52 9.56 15.44
CA PRO A 57 3.22 10.70 16.03
C PRO A 57 4.70 10.77 15.66
N LEU A 58 5.31 9.70 15.13
CA LEU A 58 6.76 9.66 14.85
C LEU A 58 7.17 10.49 13.64
N HIS A 59 6.22 10.86 12.77
CA HIS A 59 6.48 11.67 11.57
C HIS A 59 7.57 11.11 10.63
N GLU A 60 7.89 9.81 10.74
CA GLU A 60 8.88 9.17 9.90
C GLU A 60 8.44 9.18 8.43
N ILE A 61 9.36 9.56 7.54
CA ILE A 61 9.22 9.43 6.10
C ILE A 61 10.11 8.26 5.69
N ILE A 62 9.48 7.12 5.42
CA ILE A 62 10.18 5.95 4.90
C ILE A 62 9.90 5.89 3.39
N ASP A 63 10.95 6.05 2.60
CA ASP A 63 10.93 5.67 1.20
C ASP A 63 10.80 4.15 1.14
N ASP A 64 9.70 3.63 0.56
CA ASP A 64 9.53 2.19 0.45
C ASP A 64 10.44 1.58 -0.61
N GLY A 65 11.25 2.39 -1.33
CA GLY A 65 12.16 1.92 -2.37
C GLY A 65 11.42 1.12 -3.42
N GLY A 66 10.13 1.43 -3.62
CA GLY A 66 9.06 0.57 -4.12
C GLY A 66 9.11 0.20 -5.59
N VAL A 67 10.31 -0.01 -6.14
CA VAL A 67 10.52 -0.56 -7.49
C VAL A 67 10.25 -2.06 -7.50
N TYR A 68 10.44 -2.78 -6.40
CA TYR A 68 10.16 -4.22 -6.32
C TYR A 68 9.19 -4.54 -5.19
N LYS A 69 8.18 -5.36 -5.47
CA LYS A 69 7.15 -5.81 -4.52
C LYS A 69 7.02 -7.32 -4.57
N HIS A 70 7.21 -7.98 -3.43
CA HIS A 70 6.80 -9.36 -3.23
C HIS A 70 5.47 -9.39 -2.49
N PHE A 71 4.49 -10.11 -3.04
CA PHE A 71 3.18 -10.32 -2.43
C PHE A 71 2.92 -11.80 -2.17
N HIS A 72 2.29 -12.11 -1.05
CA HIS A 72 1.78 -13.44 -0.76
C HIS A 72 0.31 -13.55 -1.18
N HIS A 73 0.07 -13.94 -2.44
CA HIS A 73 -1.29 -14.16 -2.91
C HIS A 73 -1.85 -15.46 -2.30
N PRO A 74 -3.06 -15.45 -1.70
CA PRO A 74 -3.58 -16.59 -0.95
C PRO A 74 -3.76 -17.88 -1.78
N ILE A 75 -3.89 -17.73 -3.11
CA ILE A 75 -4.12 -18.85 -4.03
C ILE A 75 -2.89 -19.15 -4.89
N ALA A 76 -2.14 -18.11 -5.27
CA ALA A 76 -1.03 -18.25 -6.22
C ALA A 76 0.35 -18.30 -5.54
N GLY A 77 0.39 -18.13 -4.22
CA GLY A 77 1.62 -18.03 -3.46
C GLY A 77 2.34 -16.71 -3.72
N GLY A 78 3.68 -16.75 -3.65
CA GLY A 78 4.54 -15.59 -3.91
C GLY A 78 4.38 -15.06 -5.33
N LEU A 79 4.20 -13.75 -5.45
CA LEU A 79 4.15 -12.99 -6.69
C LEU A 79 5.09 -11.78 -6.59
N ASP A 80 5.97 -11.63 -7.56
CA ASP A 80 6.98 -10.57 -7.61
C ASP A 80 6.69 -9.58 -8.73
N PHE A 81 6.75 -8.29 -8.41
CA PHE A 81 6.46 -7.24 -9.36
C PHE A 81 7.49 -6.13 -9.34
N GLU A 82 7.85 -5.68 -10.53
CA GLU A 82 8.39 -4.35 -10.74
C GLU A 82 7.26 -3.32 -10.68
N SER A 83 7.37 -2.37 -9.77
CA SER A 83 6.29 -1.47 -9.39
C SER A 83 6.67 -0.02 -9.66
N SER A 84 5.77 0.70 -10.31
CA SER A 84 5.92 2.13 -10.61
C SER A 84 4.71 2.91 -10.14
N CYS A 85 4.93 4.13 -9.65
CA CYS A 85 3.87 5.03 -9.22
C CYS A 85 3.95 6.33 -10.02
N PHE A 86 2.85 6.72 -10.65
CA PHE A 86 2.73 7.94 -11.45
C PHE A 86 1.66 8.86 -10.85
N SER A 87 1.91 10.16 -10.80
CA SER A 87 0.92 11.16 -10.38
C SER A 87 0.14 11.69 -11.59
N VAL A 88 -1.17 11.88 -11.44
CA VAL A 88 -2.02 12.50 -12.48
C VAL A 88 -1.90 14.02 -12.36
N PRO A 89 -1.63 14.76 -13.46
CA PRO A 89 -1.29 16.19 -13.40
C PRO A 89 -2.48 17.15 -13.19
N ASP A 90 -3.70 16.65 -12.98
CA ASP A 90 -4.93 17.44 -12.87
C ASP A 90 -5.20 18.01 -11.45
N GLN A 91 -4.22 17.96 -10.55
CA GLN A 91 -4.34 18.35 -9.14
C GLN A 91 -5.41 17.57 -8.35
N SER A 92 -5.94 16.46 -8.88
CA SER A 92 -6.89 15.60 -8.17
C SER A 92 -6.27 14.82 -7.01
N GLY A 93 -4.93 14.76 -6.94
CA GLY A 93 -4.20 13.86 -6.05
C GLY A 93 -4.25 12.39 -6.48
N LEU A 94 -4.82 12.09 -7.65
CA LEU A 94 -4.86 10.73 -8.20
C LEU A 94 -3.45 10.22 -8.52
N ARG A 95 -3.25 8.92 -8.26
CA ARG A 95 -2.02 8.19 -8.58
C ARG A 95 -2.35 6.88 -9.28
N LEU A 96 -1.55 6.54 -10.29
CA LEU A 96 -1.58 5.26 -10.97
C LEU A 96 -0.42 4.39 -10.47
N PHE A 97 -0.75 3.21 -9.97
CA PHE A 97 0.22 2.17 -9.63
C PHE A 97 0.24 1.13 -10.75
N VAL A 98 1.41 0.85 -11.29
CA VAL A 98 1.62 -0.20 -12.31
C VAL A 98 2.52 -1.26 -11.70
N HIS A 99 2.06 -2.50 -11.69
CA HIS A 99 2.80 -3.67 -11.22
C HIS A 99 3.03 -4.60 -12.41
N VAL A 100 4.28 -4.71 -12.85
CA VAL A 100 4.72 -5.58 -13.94
C VAL A 100 5.27 -6.86 -13.34
N PRO A 101 4.74 -8.06 -13.68
CA PRO A 101 5.29 -9.32 -13.20
C PRO A 101 6.79 -9.42 -13.47
N SER A 102 7.56 -9.89 -12.47
CA SER A 102 8.99 -10.11 -12.65
C SER A 102 9.24 -11.17 -13.73
N GLU A 103 10.22 -10.93 -14.60
CA GLU A 103 10.70 -11.91 -15.58
C GLU A 103 11.59 -12.99 -14.94
N GLN A 104 11.96 -12.83 -13.66
CA GLN A 104 12.88 -13.73 -12.96
C GLN A 104 12.20 -14.97 -12.37
N ASN A 105 10.86 -15.05 -12.42
CA ASN A 105 10.09 -16.16 -11.89
C ASN A 105 8.76 -16.38 -12.62
N ASP A 106 7.93 -17.26 -12.08
CA ASP A 106 6.65 -17.71 -12.65
C ASP A 106 5.47 -16.77 -12.35
N THR A 107 5.71 -15.54 -11.88
CA THR A 107 4.63 -14.58 -11.53
C THR A 107 3.71 -14.30 -12.71
N ALA A 108 4.26 -14.14 -13.91
CA ALA A 108 3.45 -13.88 -15.11
C ALA A 108 2.47 -15.02 -15.42
N GLU A 109 2.92 -16.27 -15.32
CA GLU A 109 2.13 -17.48 -15.56
C GLU A 109 1.04 -17.66 -14.49
N LYS A 110 1.41 -17.44 -13.23
CA LYS A 110 0.47 -17.42 -12.09
C LYS A 110 -0.62 -16.38 -12.28
N MET A 111 -0.25 -15.16 -12.71
CA MET A 111 -1.20 -14.08 -12.97
C MET A 111 -2.15 -14.40 -14.12
N GLN A 112 -1.66 -14.97 -15.23
CA GLN A 112 -2.52 -15.42 -16.32
C GLN A 112 -3.52 -16.48 -15.86
N THR A 113 -3.08 -17.42 -15.03
CA THR A 113 -3.95 -18.45 -14.45
C THR A 113 -5.03 -17.83 -13.57
N LEU A 114 -4.68 -16.86 -12.72
CA LEU A 114 -5.66 -16.14 -11.90
C LEU A 114 -6.69 -15.39 -12.76
N LEU A 115 -6.26 -14.61 -13.75
CA LEU A 115 -7.16 -13.85 -14.62
C LEU A 115 -8.14 -14.76 -15.36
N THR A 116 -7.63 -15.87 -15.92
CA THR A 116 -8.44 -16.86 -16.64
C THR A 116 -9.47 -17.54 -15.72
N ASN A 117 -9.10 -17.86 -14.48
CA ASN A 117 -9.97 -18.55 -13.53
C ASN A 117 -11.05 -17.65 -12.91
N TYR A 118 -10.84 -16.33 -12.89
CA TYR A 118 -11.78 -15.36 -12.31
C TYR A 118 -12.53 -14.52 -13.35
N GLY A 119 -12.34 -14.78 -14.65
CA GLY A 119 -13.11 -14.17 -15.74
C GLY A 119 -12.84 -12.67 -15.92
N LEU A 120 -11.62 -12.22 -15.66
CA LEU A 120 -11.13 -10.87 -15.97
C LEU A 120 -10.31 -10.86 -17.26
#